data_AF-A0A2Z5ZKR2-F1
#
_entry.id   AF-A0A2Z5ZKR2-F1
#
_cell.length_a   1.000
_cell.length_b   1.000
_cell.length_c   1.000
_cell.angle_alpha   90.00
_cell.angle_beta   90.00
_cell.angle_gamma   90.00
#
_symmetry.space_group_name_H-M   'P 1'
#
loop_
_entity.id
_entity.type
_entity.pdbx_description
1 polymer ?
#
loop_
_entity_poly.entity_id
_entity_poly.type
_entity_poly.pdbx_seq_one_letter_code
_entity_poly.pdbx_strand_id
1 'polypeptide(L)'
;MERTTNATPPPTPPLAASRRVLPHCDIPKKTVVITSDSVKYCNALIQTIDTHQNTALPPIIQQMRDDGADLCRKGMVRSGIVRLRRALIAVKRTDTP
;
A
#
# COMPACT_ATOMS: atom_id res chain seq x y z
N MET A 1 -31.14 65.68 -3.51
CA MET A 1 -30.13 65.57 -2.43
C MET A 1 -30.88 64.81 -1.34
N GLU A 2 -30.63 63.54 -1.08
CA GLU A 2 -29.45 63.01 -0.38
C GLU A 2 -29.13 61.58 -0.84
N ARG A 3 -27.84 61.32 -1.05
CA ARG A 3 -27.25 59.97 -1.17
C ARG A 3 -26.94 59.48 0.25
N THR A 4 -27.43 58.32 0.64
CA THR A 4 -26.73 57.41 1.55
C THR A 4 -27.26 56.00 1.35
N THR A 5 -26.46 55.22 0.63
CA THR A 5 -26.48 53.76 0.59
C THR A 5 -26.27 53.20 1.99
N ASN A 6 -27.23 52.42 2.50
CA ASN A 6 -27.00 51.56 3.65
C ASN A 6 -27.43 50.13 3.28
N ALA A 7 -26.47 49.34 2.82
CA ALA A 7 -26.66 47.95 2.45
C ALA A 7 -26.64 47.08 3.71
N THR A 8 -27.80 46.51 4.05
CA THR A 8 -28.01 45.56 5.13
C THR A 8 -27.21 44.26 4.89
N PRO A 9 -26.46 43.72 5.86
CA PRO A 9 -25.87 42.39 5.72
C PRO A 9 -26.96 41.30 5.86
N PRO A 10 -26.85 40.17 5.13
CA PRO A 10 -27.81 39.08 5.21
C PRO A 10 -27.76 38.35 6.57
N PRO A 11 -28.87 37.76 7.03
CA PRO A 11 -28.92 37.01 8.28
C PRO A 11 -28.11 35.72 8.17
N THR A 12 -27.17 35.53 9.09
CA THR A 12 -26.37 34.31 9.26
C THR A 12 -27.28 33.15 9.68
N PRO A 13 -27.26 31.99 8.99
CA PRO A 13 -27.99 30.80 9.44
C PRO A 13 -27.38 30.20 10.72
N PRO A 14 -28.17 29.45 11.50
CA PRO A 14 -27.89 29.13 12.90
C PRO A 14 -26.70 28.17 13.06
N LEU A 15 -25.93 28.41 14.12
CA LEU A 15 -24.95 27.49 14.71
C LEU A 15 -25.66 26.19 15.11
N ALA A 16 -25.81 25.28 14.15
CA ALA A 16 -26.14 23.90 14.44
C ALA A 16 -24.94 23.29 15.17
N ALA A 17 -25.16 23.05 16.47
CA ALA A 17 -24.26 22.37 17.38
C ALA A 17 -23.54 21.22 16.67
N SER A 18 -22.22 21.38 16.53
CA SER A 18 -21.32 20.37 15.98
C SER A 18 -21.31 19.17 16.94
N ARG A 19 -22.30 18.29 16.80
CA ARG A 19 -22.20 16.93 17.32
C ARG A 19 -21.11 16.24 16.49
N ARG A 20 -19.88 16.30 16.98
CA ARG A 20 -18.85 15.32 16.62
C ARG A 20 -19.28 13.97 17.17
N VAL A 21 -20.14 13.28 16.44
CA VAL A 21 -20.21 11.82 16.56
C VAL A 21 -18.98 11.33 15.81
N LEU A 22 -17.91 11.04 16.56
CA LEU A 22 -16.85 10.16 16.07
C LEU A 22 -17.54 8.89 15.57
N PRO A 23 -17.37 8.48 14.30
CA PRO A 23 -17.81 7.16 13.91
C PRO A 23 -17.12 6.17 14.84
N HIS A 24 -17.91 5.37 15.55
CA HIS A 24 -17.40 4.22 16.28
C HIS A 24 -16.58 3.40 15.28
N CYS A 25 -15.31 3.16 15.60
CA CYS A 25 -14.48 2.19 14.89
C CYS A 25 -15.00 0.79 15.23
N ASP A 26 -16.13 0.44 14.63
CA ASP A 26 -16.65 -0.92 14.58
C ASP A 26 -15.80 -1.70 13.58
N ILE A 27 -14.69 -2.30 14.06
CA ILE A 27 -13.97 -3.28 13.25
C ILE A 27 -13.60 -4.47 14.13
N PRO A 28 -14.46 -5.50 14.12
CA PRO A 28 -13.92 -6.83 14.04
C PRO A 28 -14.70 -7.63 12.99
N LYS A 29 -14.48 -7.32 11.73
CA LYS A 29 -14.53 -8.33 10.67
C LYS A 29 -13.15 -8.38 10.08
N LYS A 30 -12.61 -9.60 9.93
CA LYS A 30 -11.31 -9.88 9.31
C LYS A 30 -11.36 -9.41 7.85
N THR A 31 -11.27 -8.10 7.64
CA THR A 31 -11.04 -7.52 6.34
C THR A 31 -9.61 -7.91 6.02
N VAL A 32 -9.44 -8.79 5.03
CA VAL A 32 -8.13 -9.09 4.48
C VAL A 32 -7.66 -7.81 3.82
N VAL A 33 -7.01 -6.94 4.60
CA VAL A 33 -6.32 -5.79 4.07
C VAL A 33 -5.07 -6.37 3.39
N ILE A 34 -5.13 -6.59 2.08
CA ILE A 34 -3.92 -6.79 1.28
C ILE A 34 -3.25 -5.42 1.19
N THR A 35 -2.66 -4.97 2.29
CA THR A 35 -1.65 -3.93 2.18
C THR A 35 -0.46 -4.55 1.46
N SER A 36 0.18 -3.81 0.56
CA SER A 36 1.41 -4.21 -0.14
C SER A 36 2.63 -4.32 0.81
N ASP A 37 2.38 -4.60 2.09
CA ASP A 37 3.29 -4.70 3.23
C ASP A 37 2.87 -5.83 4.18
N SER A 38 1.99 -6.73 3.75
CA SER A 38 1.62 -7.93 4.49
C SER A 38 2.60 -9.08 4.25
N VAL A 39 2.95 -9.82 5.31
CA VAL A 39 3.82 -11.02 5.25
C VAL A 39 3.28 -12.04 4.25
N LYS A 40 1.94 -12.19 4.17
CA LYS A 40 1.28 -13.05 3.18
C LYS A 40 1.63 -12.67 1.74
N TYR A 41 1.65 -11.38 1.42
CA TYR A 41 2.01 -10.91 0.08
C TYR A 41 3.49 -11.12 -0.21
N CYS A 42 4.36 -10.96 0.80
CA CYS A 42 5.76 -11.30 0.64
C CYS A 42 5.96 -12.79 0.33
N ASN A 43 5.30 -13.69 1.07
CA ASN A 43 5.36 -15.13 0.81
C ASN A 43 4.84 -15.48 -0.59
N ALA A 44 3.77 -14.84 -1.05
CA ALA A 44 3.25 -15.02 -2.41
C ALA A 44 4.28 -14.62 -3.48
N LEU A 45 5.01 -13.51 -3.28
CA LEU A 45 6.08 -13.09 -4.18
C LEU A 45 7.23 -14.10 -4.22
N ILE A 46 7.67 -14.62 -3.07
CA ILE A 46 8.72 -15.65 -2.99
C ILE A 46 8.30 -16.88 -3.80
N GLN A 47 7.07 -17.36 -3.58
CA GLN A 47 6.53 -18.52 -4.28
C GLN A 47 6.44 -18.29 -5.79
N THR A 48 6.08 -17.07 -6.21
CA THR A 48 6.01 -16.72 -7.64
C THR A 48 7.40 -16.77 -8.28
N ILE A 49 8.43 -16.24 -7.61
CA ILE A 49 9.82 -16.32 -8.08
C ILE A 49 10.31 -17.77 -8.10
N ASP A 50 9.91 -18.58 -7.12
CA ASP A 50 10.24 -20.01 -7.02
C ASP A 50 9.67 -20.83 -8.18
N THR A 51 8.44 -20.55 -8.60
CA THR A 51 7.86 -21.16 -9.81
C THR A 51 8.74 -20.92 -11.04
N HIS A 52 9.37 -19.74 -11.14
CA HIS A 52 10.29 -19.42 -12.23
C HIS A 52 11.69 -20.04 -12.07
N GLN A 53 12.06 -20.59 -10.89
CA GLN A 53 13.36 -21.25 -10.68
C GLN A 53 13.55 -22.56 -11.46
N ASN A 54 12.47 -23.14 -12.00
CA ASN A 54 12.58 -24.28 -12.92
C ASN A 54 13.33 -23.92 -14.22
N THR A 55 13.33 -22.64 -14.60
CA THR A 55 14.19 -22.11 -15.65
C THR A 55 15.42 -21.54 -14.97
N ALA A 56 16.62 -21.96 -15.35
CA ALA A 56 17.88 -21.60 -14.66
C ALA A 56 17.99 -20.08 -14.43
N LEU A 57 17.62 -19.63 -13.23
CA LEU A 57 17.67 -18.21 -12.89
C LEU A 57 19.12 -17.78 -12.66
N PRO A 58 19.51 -16.59 -13.15
CA PRO A 58 20.79 -16.00 -12.82
C PRO A 58 21.02 -15.95 -11.29
N PRO A 59 22.26 -16.18 -10.81
CA PRO A 59 22.57 -16.21 -9.37
C PRO A 59 22.22 -14.89 -8.67
N ILE A 60 22.28 -13.76 -9.39
CA ILE A 60 21.89 -12.45 -8.87
C ILE A 60 20.39 -12.39 -8.51
N ILE A 61 19.53 -13.07 -9.25
CA ILE A 61 18.09 -13.12 -8.98
C ILE A 61 17.80 -14.01 -7.78
N GLN A 62 18.49 -15.15 -7.66
CA GLN A 62 18.41 -16.02 -6.49
C GLN A 62 18.80 -15.26 -5.21
N GLN A 63 19.91 -14.52 -5.26
CA GLN A 63 20.33 -13.67 -4.14
C GLN A 63 19.29 -12.61 -3.77
N MET A 64 18.69 -11.92 -4.76
CA MET A 64 17.62 -10.96 -4.48
C MET A 64 16.39 -11.62 -3.83
N ARG A 65 16.08 -12.86 -4.21
CA ARG A 65 15.00 -13.66 -3.64
C ARG A 65 15.30 -14.02 -2.18
N ASP A 66 16.49 -14.51 -1.88
CA ASP A 66 16.87 -14.90 -0.52
C ASP A 66 16.98 -13.70 0.42
N ASP A 67 17.57 -12.60 -0.05
CA ASP A 67 17.60 -11.34 0.69
C ASP A 67 16.18 -10.82 0.97
N GLY A 68 15.31 -10.85 -0.05
CA GLY A 68 13.92 -10.42 0.08
C GLY A 68 13.13 -11.28 1.08
N ALA A 69 13.36 -12.59 1.05
CA ALA A 69 12.78 -13.53 1.99
C ALA A 69 13.27 -13.28 3.43
N ASP A 70 14.56 -13.00 3.60
CA ASP A 70 15.15 -12.70 4.90
C ASP A 70 14.59 -11.41 5.50
N LEU A 71 14.45 -10.35 4.69
CA LEU A 71 13.82 -9.09 5.10
C LEU A 71 12.38 -9.32 5.58
N CYS A 72 11.62 -10.16 4.88
CA CYS A 72 10.26 -10.48 5.28
C CYS A 72 10.19 -11.31 6.56
N ARG A 73 11.10 -12.27 6.77
CA ARG A 73 11.23 -13.00 8.04
C ARG A 73 11.56 -12.08 9.21
N LYS A 74 12.37 -11.05 8.97
CA LYS A 74 12.74 -10.02 9.96
C LYS A 74 11.63 -8.99 10.24
N GLY A 75 10.47 -9.10 9.59
CA GLY A 75 9.37 -8.14 9.73
C GLY A 75 9.55 -6.85 8.93
N MET A 76 10.62 -6.73 8.14
CA MET A 76 10.85 -5.62 7.22
C MET A 76 10.12 -5.85 5.89
N VAL A 77 8.80 -5.95 5.95
CA VAL A 77 8.00 -6.44 4.83
C VAL A 77 8.02 -5.49 3.63
N ARG A 78 8.00 -4.17 3.83
CA ARG A 78 8.09 -3.18 2.73
C ARG A 78 9.41 -3.30 1.96
N SER A 79 10.55 -3.42 2.64
CA SER A 79 11.84 -3.53 1.96
C SER A 79 12.01 -4.89 1.28
N GLY A 80 11.53 -5.97 1.92
CA GLY A 80 11.50 -7.30 1.32
C GLY A 80 10.68 -7.35 0.04
N ILE A 81 9.47 -6.79 0.04
CA ILE A 81 8.58 -6.73 -1.13
C ILE A 81 9.20 -5.93 -2.28
N VAL A 82 9.84 -4.78 -2.01
CA VAL A 82 10.52 -4.01 -3.05
C VAL A 82 11.63 -4.83 -3.69
N ARG A 83 12.41 -5.57 -2.88
CA ARG A 83 13.50 -6.42 -3.38
C ARG A 83 12.96 -7.60 -4.20
N LEU A 84 11.92 -8.27 -3.72
CA LEU A 84 11.27 -9.37 -4.43
C LEU A 84 10.59 -8.93 -5.73
N ARG A 85 9.94 -7.75 -5.76
CA ARG A 85 9.39 -7.19 -6.99
C ARG A 85 10.48 -6.91 -8.03
N ARG A 86 11.63 -6.40 -7.61
CA ARG A 86 12.78 -6.20 -8.50
C ARG A 86 13.30 -7.53 -9.04
N ALA A 87 13.42 -8.55 -8.20
CA ALA A 87 13.78 -9.89 -8.63
C ALA A 87 12.79 -10.41 -9.69
N LEU A 88 11.49 -10.29 -9.44
CA LEU A 88 10.45 -10.74 -10.37
C LEU A 88 10.50 -10.00 -11.73
N ILE A 89 10.79 -8.69 -11.73
CA ILE A 89 10.97 -7.93 -12.98
C ILE A 89 12.22 -8.41 -13.72
N ALA A 90 13.31 -8.69 -13.02
CA ALA A 90 14.52 -9.22 -13.64
C ALA A 90 14.26 -10.59 -14.29
N VAL A 91 13.52 -11.48 -13.61
CA VAL A 91 13.09 -12.78 -14.16
C VAL A 91 12.27 -12.60 -15.44
N LYS A 92 11.27 -11.73 -15.41
CA LYS A 92 10.40 -11.48 -16.58
C LYS A 92 11.15 -10.87 -17.76
N ARG A 93 12.17 -10.05 -17.51
CA ARG A 93 13.01 -9.47 -18.57
C ARG A 93 13.97 -10.50 -19.18
N THR A 94 14.40 -11.49 -18.42
CA THR A 94 15.20 -12.60 -18.97
C THR A 94 14.37 -13.61 -19.76
N ASP A 95 13.04 -13.57 -19.62
CA ASP A 95 12.09 -14.44 -20.33
C ASP A 95 11.63 -13.86 -21.68
N THR A 96 11.83 -12.56 -21.92
CA THR A 96 11.59 -11.94 -23.23
C THR A 96 12.78 -12.22 -24.17
N PRO A 97 12.58 -12.96 -25.28
CA PRO A 97 13.61 -13.26 -26.27
C PRO A 97 14.06 -12.03 -27.07
#